data_AF-A0AAE9H986-F1
#
_entry.id   AF-A0AAE9H986-F1
#
_cell.length_a   1.000
_cell.length_b   1.000
_cell.length_c   1.000
_cell.angle_alpha   90.00
_cell.angle_beta   90.00
_cell.angle_gamma   90.00
#
_symmetry.space_group_name_H-M   'P 1'
#
loop_
_entity.id
_entity.type
_entity.pdbx_description
1 polymer ?
#
loop_
_entity_poly.entity_id
_entity_poly.type
_entity_poly.pdbx_seq_one_letter_code
_entity_poly.pdbx_strand_id
1 'polypeptide(L)'
;MQGWKRRVVYIGMFELLGMMVAATVLGHLSGAGAMESGMLSFMISTCAVSVNLFYNMLFEAWERRRQIQARTFWHRVLHVAGFQIVLVSLLIPLIAWWLNVSLWKAFLMEAVLLAFFPIFAFIYNWAFDSIFGLPDSVGVSASQS
;
A
#
# COMPACT_ATOMS: atom_id res chain seq x y z
N MET A 1 15.21 -9.18 15.95
CA MET A 1 13.81 -9.31 16.44
C MET A 1 13.12 -10.36 15.60
N GLN A 2 12.72 -11.50 16.17
CA GLN A 2 12.19 -12.65 15.41
C GLN A 2 10.67 -12.78 15.59
N GLY A 3 9.98 -13.33 14.58
CA GLY A 3 8.56 -13.69 14.66
C GLY A 3 7.56 -12.52 14.52
N TRP A 4 6.42 -12.63 15.21
CA TRP A 4 5.29 -11.69 15.10
C TRP A 4 5.63 -10.23 15.43
N LYS A 5 6.57 -10.02 16.36
CA LYS A 5 7.03 -8.68 16.77
C LYS A 5 7.67 -7.92 15.60
N ARG A 6 8.49 -8.58 14.77
CA ARG A 6 9.10 -7.98 13.57
C ARG A 6 8.01 -7.55 12.58
N ARG A 7 6.99 -8.38 12.38
CA ARG A 7 5.89 -8.08 11.45
C ARG A 7 5.08 -6.86 11.90
N VAL A 8 4.75 -6.78 13.19
CA VAL A 8 4.02 -5.64 13.74
C VAL A 8 4.84 -4.35 13.64
N VAL A 9 6.12 -4.38 14.02
CA VAL A 9 7.00 -3.21 13.92
C VAL A 9 7.17 -2.78 12.47
N TYR A 10 7.42 -3.72 11.56
CA TYR A 10 7.56 -3.46 10.13
C TYR A 10 6.29 -2.82 9.55
N ILE A 11 5.13 -3.44 9.74
CA ILE A 11 3.86 -2.92 9.19
C ILE A 11 3.52 -1.56 9.83
N GLY A 12 3.66 -1.45 11.15
CA GLY A 12 3.36 -0.21 11.86
C GLY A 12 4.26 0.95 11.44
N MET A 13 5.57 0.72 11.30
CA MET A 13 6.50 1.74 10.81
C MET A 13 6.24 2.11 9.36
N PHE A 14 5.97 1.13 8.50
CA PHE A 14 5.63 1.36 7.10
C PHE A 14 4.37 2.21 6.96
N GLU A 15 3.30 1.88 7.69
CA GLU A 15 2.05 2.65 7.68
C GLU A 15 2.24 4.08 8.22
N LEU A 16 2.93 4.24 9.36
CA LEU A 16 3.15 5.56 9.95
C LEU A 16 3.97 6.46 9.02
N LEU A 17 5.08 5.95 8.47
CA LEU A 17 5.91 6.70 7.54
C LEU A 17 5.17 6.97 6.23
N GLY A 18 4.44 5.99 5.71
CA GLY A 18 3.60 6.12 4.53
C GLY A 18 2.55 7.22 4.70
N MET A 19 1.86 7.28 5.84
CA MET A 19 0.92 8.34 6.16
C MET A 19 1.59 9.71 6.27
N MET A 20 2.76 9.81 6.90
CA MET A 20 3.50 11.09 6.98
C MET A 20 3.89 11.59 5.59
N VAL A 21 4.36 10.71 4.72
CA VAL A 21 4.73 11.08 3.35
C VAL A 21 3.49 11.45 2.54
N ALA A 22 2.42 10.67 2.62
CA ALA A 22 1.17 10.96 1.93
C ALA A 22 0.60 12.32 2.38
N ALA A 23 0.53 12.59 3.68
CA ALA A 23 0.09 13.88 4.20
C ALA A 23 0.95 15.05 3.68
N THR A 24 2.27 14.87 3.61
CA THR A 24 3.21 15.89 3.12
C THR A 24 3.02 16.15 1.62
N VAL A 25 2.98 15.09 0.81
CA VAL A 25 2.77 15.19 -0.64
C VAL A 25 1.41 15.81 -0.94
N LEU A 26 0.36 15.35 -0.29
CA LEU A 26 -0.99 15.88 -0.47
C LEU A 26 -1.06 17.35 -0.07
N GLY A 27 -0.50 17.73 1.09
CA GLY A 27 -0.46 19.12 1.55
C GLY A 27 0.30 20.05 0.60
N HIS A 28 1.44 19.61 0.06
CA HIS A 28 2.19 20.38 -0.92
C HIS A 28 1.44 20.54 -2.26
N LEU A 29 0.74 19.51 -2.73
CA LEU A 29 0.05 19.54 -4.02
C LEU A 29 -1.31 20.26 -3.97
N SER A 30 -2.01 20.18 -2.84
CA SER A 30 -3.31 20.86 -2.65
C SER A 30 -3.17 22.27 -2.09
N GLY A 31 -2.11 22.55 -1.34
CA GLY A 31 -1.98 23.75 -0.51
C GLY A 31 -2.76 23.64 0.81
N ALA A 32 -3.26 22.46 1.17
CA ALA A 32 -4.03 22.24 2.38
C ALA A 32 -3.17 22.29 3.65
N GLY A 33 -3.80 22.63 4.77
CA GLY A 33 -3.13 22.65 6.07
C GLY A 33 -2.60 21.26 6.47
N ALA A 34 -1.60 21.24 7.36
CA ALA A 34 -1.02 19.99 7.86
C ALA A 34 -2.08 19.08 8.54
N MET A 35 -3.04 19.67 9.24
CA MET A 35 -4.12 18.93 9.90
C MET A 35 -5.11 18.34 8.88
N GLU A 36 -5.50 19.09 7.85
CA GLU A 36 -6.42 18.60 6.80
C GLU A 36 -5.79 17.45 6.00
N SER A 37 -4.51 17.59 5.65
CA SER A 37 -3.76 16.57 4.90
C SER A 37 -3.45 15.34 5.76
N GLY A 38 -3.20 15.53 7.05
CA GLY A 38 -3.03 14.43 8.01
C GLY A 38 -4.30 13.62 8.20
N MET A 39 -5.44 14.30 8.38
CA MET A 39 -6.75 13.64 8.50
C MET A 39 -7.12 12.89 7.21
N LEU A 40 -6.89 13.51 6.05
CA LEU A 40 -7.08 12.86 4.77
C LEU A 40 -6.21 11.61 4.63
N SER A 41 -4.93 11.69 4.97
CA SER A 41 -4.02 10.54 4.90
C SER A 41 -4.49 9.40 5.80
N PHE A 42 -5.02 9.71 6.98
CA PHE A 42 -5.59 8.70 7.87
C PHE A 42 -6.84 8.04 7.27
N MET A 43 -7.73 8.84 6.65
CA MET A 43 -8.90 8.32 5.94
C MET A 43 -8.50 7.43 4.75
N ILE A 44 -7.51 7.87 3.96
CA ILE A 44 -6.96 7.10 2.84
C ILE A 44 -6.37 5.77 3.32
N SER A 45 -5.54 5.76 4.37
CA SER A 45 -4.97 4.52 4.94
C SER A 45 -6.08 3.57 5.41
N THR A 46 -7.07 4.09 6.14
CA THR A 46 -8.22 3.28 6.62
C THR A 46 -9.03 2.68 5.46
N CYS A 47 -9.34 3.49 4.44
CA CYS A 47 -10.01 3.02 3.23
C CYS A 47 -9.15 1.99 2.49
N ALA A 48 -7.86 2.21 2.34
CA ALA A 48 -6.95 1.32 1.63
C ALA A 48 -6.85 -0.05 2.31
N VAL A 49 -6.71 -0.10 3.63
CA VAL A 49 -6.70 -1.37 4.39
C VAL A 49 -8.05 -2.08 4.23
N SER A 50 -9.16 -1.35 4.33
CA SER A 50 -10.52 -1.93 4.21
C SER A 50 -10.76 -2.53 2.82
N VAL A 51 -10.42 -1.78 1.76
CA VAL A 51 -10.52 -2.24 0.37
C VAL A 51 -9.58 -3.42 0.11
N ASN A 52 -8.36 -3.39 0.64
CA ASN A 52 -7.41 -4.50 0.53
C ASN A 52 -7.97 -5.78 1.16
N LEU A 53 -8.50 -5.72 2.38
CA LEU A 53 -9.13 -6.87 3.03
C LEU A 53 -10.31 -7.39 2.20
N PHE A 54 -11.22 -6.50 1.79
CA PHE A 54 -12.42 -6.88 1.05
C PHE A 54 -12.09 -7.48 -0.33
N TYR A 55 -11.18 -6.86 -1.08
CA TYR A 55 -10.77 -7.32 -2.39
C TYR A 55 -10.04 -8.65 -2.32
N ASN A 56 -9.13 -8.83 -1.34
CA ASN A 56 -8.44 -10.11 -1.14
C ASN A 56 -9.44 -11.23 -0.83
N MET A 57 -10.43 -10.99 0.05
CA MET A 57 -11.48 -11.98 0.35
C MET A 57 -12.30 -12.36 -0.89
N LEU A 58 -12.69 -11.37 -1.70
CA LEU A 58 -13.44 -11.61 -2.93
C LEU A 58 -12.62 -12.40 -3.95
N PHE A 59 -11.34 -12.04 -4.12
CA PHE A 59 -10.47 -12.70 -5.08
C PHE A 59 -10.18 -14.15 -4.67
N GLU A 60 -9.90 -14.39 -3.39
CA GLU A 60 -9.76 -15.75 -2.87
C GLU A 60 -11.04 -16.57 -3.06
N ALA A 61 -12.21 -15.99 -2.81
CA ALA A 61 -13.49 -16.67 -3.05
C ALA A 61 -13.70 -17.00 -4.53
N TRP A 62 -13.29 -16.12 -5.43
CA TRP A 62 -13.33 -16.33 -6.88
C TRP A 62 -12.37 -17.44 -7.32
N GLU A 63 -11.13 -17.47 -6.81
CA GLU A 63 -10.16 -18.53 -7.10
C GLU A 63 -10.62 -19.89 -6.60
N ARG A 64 -11.17 -19.95 -5.37
CA ARG A 64 -11.75 -21.18 -4.81
C ARG A 64 -12.91 -21.70 -5.67
N ARG A 65 -13.77 -20.80 -6.17
CA ARG A 65 -14.87 -21.15 -7.07
C ARG A 65 -14.39 -21.66 -8.44
N ARG A 66 -13.28 -21.14 -8.95
CA ARG A 66 -12.71 -21.54 -10.25
C ARG A 66 -11.69 -22.67 -10.18
N GLN A 67 -11.43 -23.25 -9.00
CA GLN A 67 -10.48 -24.35 -8.79
C GLN A 67 -9.09 -24.07 -9.41
N ILE A 68 -8.62 -22.82 -9.33
CA ILE A 68 -7.35 -22.40 -9.93
C ILE A 68 -6.21 -22.93 -9.06
N GLN A 69 -5.57 -24.02 -9.51
CA GLN A 69 -4.47 -24.69 -8.81
C GLN A 69 -3.11 -24.00 -8.99
N ALA A 70 -2.95 -23.19 -10.05
CA ALA A 70 -1.72 -22.43 -10.34
C ALA A 70 -2.05 -21.01 -10.83
N ARG A 71 -1.60 -19.99 -10.09
CA ARG A 71 -1.71 -18.58 -10.51
C ARG A 71 -0.74 -18.32 -11.67
N THR A 72 -1.24 -18.38 -12.91
CA THR A 72 -0.48 -17.90 -14.07
C THR A 72 -0.23 -16.38 -13.98
N PHE A 73 0.77 -15.89 -14.71
CA PHE A 73 1.15 -14.47 -14.75
C PHE A 73 -0.07 -13.54 -14.97
N TRP A 74 -0.98 -13.92 -15.87
CA TRP A 74 -2.21 -13.18 -16.16
C TRP A 74 -3.14 -13.01 -14.96
N HIS A 75 -3.27 -14.01 -14.09
CA HIS A 75 -4.07 -13.89 -12.87
C HIS A 75 -3.48 -12.87 -11.90
N ARG A 76 -2.15 -12.76 -11.84
CA ARG A 76 -1.46 -11.77 -10.99
C ARG A 76 -1.65 -10.36 -11.52
N VAL A 77 -1.51 -10.18 -12.84
CA VAL A 77 -1.76 -8.89 -13.48
C VAL A 77 -3.21 -8.45 -13.28
N LEU A 78 -4.18 -9.35 -13.50
CA LEU A 78 -5.59 -9.06 -13.30
C LEU A 78 -5.91 -8.72 -11.84
N HIS A 79 -5.29 -9.42 -10.89
CA HIS A 79 -5.44 -9.13 -9.47
C HIS A 79 -4.96 -7.71 -9.13
N VAL A 80 -3.72 -7.38 -9.50
CA VAL A 80 -3.11 -6.07 -9.20
C VAL A 80 -3.84 -4.95 -9.92
N ALA A 81 -4.14 -5.11 -11.21
CA ALA A 81 -4.86 -4.11 -11.98
C ALA A 81 -6.28 -3.87 -11.44
N GLY A 82 -7.01 -4.93 -11.12
CA GLY A 82 -8.35 -4.83 -10.54
C GLY A 82 -8.35 -4.17 -9.17
N PHE A 83 -7.39 -4.51 -8.30
CA PHE A 83 -7.21 -3.86 -7.01
C PHE A 83 -6.96 -2.36 -7.19
N GLN A 84 -6.04 -2.00 -8.09
CA GLN A 84 -5.69 -0.61 -8.35
C GLN A 84 -6.89 0.19 -8.86
N ILE A 85 -7.69 -0.38 -9.77
CA ILE A 85 -8.89 0.29 -10.30
C ILE A 85 -9.91 0.53 -9.20
N VAL A 86 -10.20 -0.47 -8.36
CA VAL A 86 -11.16 -0.35 -7.26
C VAL A 86 -10.69 0.70 -6.25
N LEU A 87 -9.40 0.67 -5.88
CA LEU A 87 -8.82 1.61 -4.93
C LEU A 87 -8.90 3.04 -5.47
N VAL A 88 -8.43 3.28 -6.69
CA VAL A 88 -8.40 4.61 -7.33
C VAL A 88 -9.82 5.17 -7.51
N SER A 89 -10.78 4.32 -7.86
CA SER A 89 -12.19 4.72 -8.03
C SER A 89 -12.83 5.19 -6.72
N LEU A 90 -12.34 4.73 -5.57
CA LEU A 90 -12.81 5.16 -4.25
C LEU A 90 -12.01 6.34 -3.69
N LEU A 91 -10.69 6.34 -3.87
CA LEU A 91 -9.81 7.38 -3.31
C LEU A 91 -9.92 8.71 -4.05
N ILE A 92 -10.05 8.72 -5.39
CA ILE A 92 -10.13 9.98 -6.14
C ILE A 92 -11.34 10.83 -5.73
N PRO A 93 -12.58 10.30 -5.67
CA PRO A 93 -13.72 11.09 -5.22
C PRO A 93 -13.56 11.57 -3.78
N LEU A 94 -12.96 10.74 -2.91
CA LEU A 94 -12.69 11.09 -1.52
C LEU A 94 -11.72 12.28 -1.42
N ILE A 95 -10.60 12.24 -2.13
CA ILE A 95 -9.59 13.31 -2.16
C ILE A 95 -10.18 14.59 -2.76
N ALA A 96 -10.90 14.47 -3.88
CA ALA A 96 -11.54 15.61 -4.55
C ALA A 96 -12.56 16.29 -3.64
N TRP A 97 -13.40 15.50 -2.95
CA TRP A 97 -14.40 16.00 -2.03
C TRP A 97 -13.76 16.65 -0.79
N TRP A 98 -12.76 16.00 -0.18
CA TRP A 98 -12.13 16.49 1.05
C TRP A 98 -11.31 17.76 0.85
N LEU A 99 -10.50 17.81 -0.22
CA LEU A 99 -9.63 18.96 -0.52
C LEU A 99 -10.30 20.02 -1.40
N ASN A 100 -11.57 19.82 -1.75
CA ASN A 100 -12.33 20.69 -2.65
C ASN A 100 -11.59 20.98 -3.97
N VAL A 101 -10.98 19.93 -4.55
CA VAL A 101 -10.24 20.00 -5.81
C VAL A 101 -10.99 19.28 -6.93
N SER A 102 -10.69 19.61 -8.18
CA SER A 102 -11.27 18.89 -9.32
C SER A 102 -10.86 17.42 -9.33
N LEU A 103 -11.72 16.55 -9.87
CA LEU A 103 -11.41 15.12 -10.04
C LEU A 103 -10.11 14.89 -10.82
N TRP A 104 -9.81 15.76 -11.78
CA TRP A 104 -8.55 15.71 -12.53
C TRP A 104 -7.33 16.01 -11.65
N LYS A 105 -7.42 17.02 -10.79
CA LYS A 105 -6.34 17.35 -9.85
C LYS A 105 -6.16 16.23 -8.83
N ALA A 106 -7.25 15.67 -8.28
CA ALA A 106 -7.21 14.53 -7.39
C ALA A 106 -6.61 13.28 -8.05
N PHE A 107 -6.95 13.01 -9.32
CA PHE A 107 -6.34 11.93 -10.11
C PHE A 107 -4.83 12.11 -10.25
N LEU A 108 -4.35 13.32 -10.55
CA LEU A 108 -2.92 13.60 -10.64
C LEU A 108 -2.21 13.42 -9.29
N MET A 109 -2.82 13.87 -8.19
CA MET A 109 -2.29 13.69 -6.84
C MET A 109 -2.17 12.20 -6.48
N GLU A 110 -3.22 11.42 -6.77
CA GLU A 110 -3.22 9.97 -6.59
C GLU A 110 -2.16 9.28 -7.48
N ALA A 111 -2.00 9.71 -8.73
CA ALA A 111 -1.00 9.16 -9.65
C ALA A 111 0.44 9.40 -9.15
N VAL A 112 0.71 10.55 -8.54
CA VAL A 112 2.01 10.84 -7.90
C VAL A 112 2.26 9.88 -6.74
N LEU A 113 1.27 9.68 -5.86
CA LEU A 113 1.37 8.73 -4.75
C LEU A 113 1.56 7.30 -5.27
N LEU A 114 0.80 6.88 -6.27
CA LEU A 114 0.86 5.56 -6.90
C LEU A 114 2.24 5.28 -7.50
N ALA A 115 2.89 6.27 -8.11
CA ALA A 115 4.26 6.14 -8.61
C ALA A 115 5.31 6.15 -7.48
N PHE A 116 5.08 6.94 -6.43
CA PHE A 116 6.02 7.11 -5.33
C PHE A 116 6.04 5.92 -4.36
N PHE A 117 4.89 5.39 -3.97
CA PHE A 117 4.76 4.32 -2.97
C PHE A 117 5.56 3.05 -3.30
N PRO A 118 5.60 2.56 -4.55
CA PRO A 118 6.45 1.41 -4.92
C PRO A 118 7.94 1.67 -4.70
N ILE A 119 8.41 2.88 -5.02
CA ILE A 119 9.80 3.29 -4.81
C ILE A 119 10.10 3.39 -3.32
N PHE A 120 9.21 4.03 -2.56
CA PHE A 120 9.29 4.11 -1.11
C PHE A 120 9.32 2.73 -0.46
N ALA A 121 8.43 1.82 -0.87
CA ALA A 121 8.38 0.46 -0.36
C ALA A 121 9.68 -0.29 -0.65
N PHE A 122 10.24 -0.17 -1.86
CA PHE A 122 11.53 -0.78 -2.17
C PHE A 122 12.65 -0.27 -1.26
N ILE A 123 12.77 1.05 -1.09
CA ILE A 123 13.80 1.66 -0.23
C ILE A 123 13.58 1.27 1.24
N TYR A 124 12.33 1.30 1.71
CA TYR A 124 11.98 0.92 3.07
C TYR A 124 12.35 -0.54 3.36
N ASN A 125 12.02 -1.46 2.44
CA ASN A 125 12.34 -2.87 2.58
C ASN A 125 13.86 -3.05 2.69
N TRP A 126 14.62 -2.40 1.80
CA TRP A 126 16.08 -2.46 1.79
C TRP A 126 16.68 -1.89 3.09
N ALA A 127 16.21 -0.73 3.55
CA ALA A 127 16.68 -0.11 4.78
C ALA A 127 16.33 -0.97 6.01
N PHE A 128 15.12 -1.50 6.07
CA PHE A 128 14.67 -2.35 7.17
C PHE A 128 15.50 -3.64 7.27
N ASP A 129 15.75 -4.29 6.13
CA ASP A 129 16.56 -5.50 6.09
C ASP A 129 18.03 -5.22 6.41
N SER A 130 18.56 -4.06 6.02
CA SER A 130 19.93 -3.66 6.39
C SER A 130 20.09 -3.37 7.89
N ILE A 131 19.04 -2.87 8.56
CA ILE A 131 19.07 -2.53 10.00
C ILE A 131 18.78 -3.74 10.88
N PHE A 132 17.79 -4.56 10.50
CA PHE A 132 17.29 -5.66 11.34
C PHE A 132 17.77 -7.05 10.91
N GLY A 133 18.50 -7.14 9.80
CA GLY A 133 19.00 -8.40 9.25
C GLY A 133 17.92 -9.22 8.54
N LEU A 134 18.36 -10.11 7.65
CA LEU A 134 17.47 -11.05 6.96
C LEU A 134 16.79 -12.00 7.98
N PRO A 135 15.57 -12.48 7.69
CA PRO A 135 14.96 -13.53 8.51
C PRO A 135 15.85 -14.79 8.51
N ASP A 136 15.97 -15.47 9.65
CA ASP A 136 16.83 -16.66 9.83
C ASP A 136 16.54 -17.80 8.83
N SER A 137 15.41 -17.76 8.13
CA SER A 137 15.06 -18.71 7.06
C SER A 137 16.02 -18.69 5.86
N VAL A 138 16.88 -17.68 5.71
CA VAL A 138 17.90 -17.63 4.65
C VAL A 138 19.24 -18.25 5.11
N GLY A 139 19.45 -18.43 6.42
CA GLY A 139 20.74 -18.88 6.97
C GLY A 139 20.95 -20.39 7.07
N VAL A 140 19.92 -21.21 6.87
CA VAL A 140 19.99 -22.68 7.14
C VAL A 140 20.47 -23.49 5.92
N SER A 141 20.43 -22.94 4.71
CA SER A 141 20.85 -23.67 3.49
C SER A 141 22.34 -23.58 3.17
N ALA A 142 23.13 -22.76 3.87
CA ALA A 142 24.53 -22.50 3.52
C ALA A 142 25.57 -23.31 4.33
N SER A 143 25.16 -24.15 5.29
CA SER A 143 26.09 -24.92 6.14
C SER A 143 26.02 -26.45 5.97
N GLN A 144 25.41 -26.95 4.89
CA GLN A 144 25.33 -28.39 4.57
C GLN A 144 25.92 -28.73 3.19
N SER A 145 27.09 -28.17 2.86
CA SER A 145 27.92 -28.61 1.73
C SER A 145 29.23 -29.21 2.22
#